data_AF-A0A529MB52-F1
#
_entry.id   AF-A0A529MB52-F1
#
_cell.length_a   1.000
_cell.length_b   1.000
_cell.length_c   1.000
_cell.angle_alpha   90.00
_cell.angle_beta   90.00
_cell.angle_gamma   90.00
#
_symmetry.space_group_name_H-M   'P 1'
#
loop_
_entity.id
_entity.type
_entity.pdbx_description
1 polymer ?
#
loop_
_entity_poly.entity_id
_entity_poly.type
_entity_poly.pdbx_seq_one_letter_code
_entity_poly.pdbx_strand_id
1 'polypeptide(L)'
;MRGTVALDANGQELDCGNVSLAHLAALFSTTAVTCQPIALALDRATFVVCGAKLDGNTIDLGTALIAAGYAFAATDAKGNAVSANYLVAELNAKMKADGLWATTFQHPIELLLRRAG
;
A
#
# COMPACT_ATOMS: atom_id res chain seq x y z
N MET A 1 -6.27 3.82 6.85
CA MET A 1 -6.59 2.50 6.26
C MET A 1 -7.16 1.56 7.31
N ARG A 2 -6.60 1.41 8.51
CA ARG A 2 -7.33 0.73 9.60
C ARG A 2 -8.61 1.47 9.93
N GLY A 3 -9.69 0.73 10.16
CA GLY A 3 -11.04 1.27 10.43
C GLY A 3 -11.77 1.79 9.18
N THR A 4 -11.28 1.48 7.98
CA THR A 4 -12.03 1.73 6.72
C THR A 4 -12.55 0.41 6.16
N VAL A 5 -13.75 0.43 5.60
CA VAL A 5 -14.46 -0.76 5.14
C VAL A 5 -14.26 -0.99 3.64
N ALA A 6 -14.06 -2.26 3.29
CA ALA A 6 -14.22 -2.80 1.95
C ALA A 6 -15.40 -3.79 1.95
N LEU A 7 -16.14 -3.85 0.85
CA LEU A 7 -17.22 -4.80 0.63
C LEU A 7 -16.77 -5.80 -0.44
N ASP A 8 -16.77 -7.08 -0.10
CA ASP A 8 -16.51 -8.14 -1.06
C ASP A 8 -17.67 -8.31 -2.08
N ALA A 9 -17.51 -9.25 -3.01
CA ALA A 9 -18.53 -9.52 -4.03
C ALA A 9 -19.88 -10.01 -3.46
N ASN A 10 -19.90 -10.51 -2.22
CA ASN A 10 -21.11 -10.95 -1.51
C ASN A 10 -21.68 -9.85 -0.59
N GLY A 11 -21.06 -8.66 -0.56
CA GLY A 11 -21.44 -7.57 0.34
C GLY A 11 -20.96 -7.76 1.77
N GLN A 12 -20.03 -8.68 2.03
CA GLN A 12 -19.44 -8.86 3.35
C GLN A 12 -18.40 -7.78 3.63
N GLU A 13 -18.47 -7.21 4.83
CA GLU A 13 -17.54 -6.18 5.28
C GLU A 13 -16.16 -6.77 5.66
N LEU A 14 -15.12 -6.08 5.22
CA LEU A 14 -13.71 -6.34 5.51
C LEU A 14 -13.07 -5.03 5.99
N ASP A 15 -12.19 -5.10 7.00
CA ASP A 15 -11.37 -3.94 7.36
C ASP A 15 -10.15 -3.87 6.43
N CYS A 16 -10.07 -2.81 5.62
CA CYS A 16 -8.99 -2.63 4.64
C CYS A 16 -7.61 -2.68 5.31
N GLY A 17 -7.47 -2.07 6.48
CA GLY A 17 -6.20 -2.02 7.19
C GLY A 17 -5.78 -3.37 7.74
N ASN A 18 -6.71 -4.21 8.20
CA ASN A 18 -6.40 -5.55 8.68
C ASN A 18 -5.96 -6.47 7.54
N VAL A 19 -6.64 -6.45 6.39
CA VAL A 19 -6.23 -7.26 5.23
C VAL A 19 -4.88 -6.81 4.65
N SER A 20 -4.63 -5.50 4.62
CA SER A 20 -3.32 -4.95 4.24
C SER A 20 -2.21 -5.35 5.23
N LEU A 21 -2.50 -5.29 6.53
CA LEU A 21 -1.53 -5.69 7.56
C LEU A 21 -1.22 -7.18 7.51
N ALA A 22 -2.21 -8.03 7.24
CA ALA A 22 -2.00 -9.46 7.07
C ALA A 22 -1.07 -9.75 5.88
N HIS A 23 -1.23 -9.06 4.74
CA HIS A 23 -0.33 -9.21 3.60
C HIS A 23 1.08 -8.71 3.88
N LEU A 24 1.21 -7.59 4.60
CA LEU A 24 2.51 -7.12 5.08
C LEU A 24 3.19 -8.17 5.96
N ALA A 25 2.46 -8.73 6.94
CA ALA A 25 2.99 -9.74 7.85
C ALA A 25 3.41 -11.01 7.09
N ALA A 26 2.64 -11.43 6.09
CA ALA A 26 2.99 -12.57 5.24
C ALA A 26 4.33 -12.34 4.52
N LEU A 27 4.57 -11.17 3.94
CA LEU A 27 5.84 -10.85 3.28
C LEU A 27 7.03 -10.83 4.24
N PHE A 28 6.83 -10.32 5.46
CA PHE A 28 7.88 -10.34 6.49
C PHE A 28 8.16 -11.76 7.00
N SER A 29 7.19 -12.67 6.93
CA SER A 29 7.36 -14.05 7.41
C SER A 29 8.11 -14.96 6.43
N THR A 30 8.20 -14.58 5.15
CA THR A 30 8.76 -15.44 4.09
C THR A 30 10.24 -15.17 3.80
N THR A 31 10.77 -14.00 4.16
CA THR A 31 12.17 -13.65 3.88
C THR A 31 12.70 -12.53 4.77
N ALA A 32 14.02 -12.41 4.84
CA ALA A 32 14.70 -11.32 5.53
C ALA A 32 14.42 -9.98 4.82
N VAL A 33 13.90 -9.02 5.59
CA VAL A 33 13.61 -7.65 5.16
C VAL A 33 14.63 -6.69 5.76
N THR A 34 15.19 -5.82 4.92
CA THR A 34 16.08 -4.73 5.33
C THR A 34 15.47 -3.39 4.93
N CYS A 35 15.40 -2.45 5.86
CA CYS A 35 14.82 -1.12 5.59
C CYS A 35 15.89 -0.03 5.68
N GLN A 36 15.84 0.92 4.75
CA GLN A 36 16.71 2.08 4.71
C GLN A 36 15.89 3.34 5.02
N PRO A 37 16.31 4.18 5.99
CA PRO A 37 15.66 5.45 6.27
C PRO A 37 15.87 6.42 5.10
N ILE A 38 14.81 7.09 4.69
CA ILE A 38 14.85 8.07 3.58
C ILE A 38 14.42 9.47 4.01
N ALA A 39 13.63 9.60 5.08
CA ALA A 39 13.21 10.88 5.63
C ALA A 39 12.64 10.73 7.05
N LEU A 40 12.42 11.86 7.72
CA LEU A 40 11.69 11.96 8.98
C LEU A 40 10.42 12.78 8.76
N ALA A 41 9.31 12.29 9.30
CA ALA A 41 8.04 12.99 9.37
C ALA A 41 8.04 14.03 10.50
N LEU A 42 7.08 14.96 10.45
CA LEU A 42 6.91 16.02 11.46
C LEU A 42 6.59 15.45 12.86
N ASP A 43 5.91 14.30 12.91
CA ASP A 43 5.60 13.56 14.14
C ASP A 43 6.73 12.62 14.59
N ARG A 44 7.92 12.75 13.98
CA ARG A 44 9.12 11.94 14.20
C ARG A 44 9.02 10.49 13.72
N ALA A 45 8.01 10.12 12.94
CA ALA A 45 8.03 8.84 12.25
C ALA A 45 9.15 8.81 11.19
N THR A 46 9.84 7.67 11.06
CA THR A 46 10.87 7.49 10.02
C THR A 46 10.23 6.91 8.77
N PHE A 47 10.33 7.64 7.65
CA PHE A 47 10.02 7.08 6.35
C PHE A 47 11.15 6.17 5.90
N VAL A 48 10.80 4.97 5.46
CA VAL A 48 11.76 3.96 5.03
C VAL A 48 11.36 3.39 3.68
N VAL A 49 12.36 2.89 2.95
CA VAL A 49 12.17 1.94 1.86
C VAL A 49 12.69 0.59 2.32
N CYS A 50 11.88 -0.45 2.22
CA CYS A 50 12.23 -1.80 2.65
C CYS A 50 12.44 -2.70 1.44
N GLY A 51 13.52 -3.47 1.46
CA GLY A 51 13.85 -4.48 0.48
C GLY A 51 13.84 -5.88 1.10
N ALA A 52 13.31 -6.84 0.36
CA ALA A 52 13.28 -8.26 0.71
C ALA A 52 14.21 -9.04 -0.22
N LYS A 53 14.94 -10.05 0.28
CA LYS A 53 15.80 -10.89 -0.58
C LYS A 53 15.04 -12.12 -1.05
N LEU A 54 14.78 -12.24 -2.35
CA LEU A 54 14.15 -13.42 -2.95
C LEU A 54 15.00 -13.91 -4.12
N ASP A 55 15.43 -15.16 -4.07
CA ASP A 55 16.24 -15.80 -5.12
C ASP A 55 17.45 -14.97 -5.58
N GLY A 56 18.13 -14.33 -4.62
CA GLY A 56 19.29 -13.46 -4.86
C GLY A 56 18.95 -12.02 -5.29
N ASN A 57 17.70 -11.75 -5.68
CA ASN A 57 17.23 -10.41 -6.04
C ASN A 57 16.71 -9.64 -4.82
N THR A 58 16.89 -8.32 -4.83
CA THR A 58 16.22 -7.44 -3.86
C THR A 58 14.88 -6.99 -4.44
N ILE A 59 13.80 -7.29 -3.75
CA ILE A 59 12.44 -6.85 -4.10
C ILE A 59 12.09 -5.65 -3.23
N ASP A 60 11.66 -4.56 -3.87
CA ASP A 60 11.09 -3.41 -3.17
C ASP A 60 9.72 -3.78 -2.58
N LEU A 61 9.62 -3.72 -1.25
CA LEU A 61 8.45 -4.20 -0.53
C LEU A 61 7.23 -3.31 -0.75
N GLY A 62 7.44 -1.99 -0.90
CA GLY A 62 6.37 -1.05 -1.22
C GLY A 62 5.72 -1.39 -2.56
N THR A 63 6.53 -1.60 -3.60
CA THR A 63 6.08 -2.04 -4.93
C THR A 63 5.34 -3.37 -4.84
N ALA A 64 5.87 -4.35 -4.08
CA ALA A 64 5.23 -5.65 -3.93
C ALA A 64 3.82 -5.56 -3.32
N LEU A 65 3.65 -4.77 -2.25
CA LEU A 65 2.35 -4.58 -1.61
C LEU A 65 1.36 -3.82 -2.49
N ILE A 66 1.84 -2.79 -3.19
CA ILE A 66 1.01 -1.99 -4.09
C ILE A 66 0.57 -2.83 -5.29
N ALA A 67 1.49 -3.57 -5.91
CA ALA A 67 1.19 -4.46 -7.03
C ALA A 67 0.23 -5.59 -6.65
N ALA A 68 0.24 -6.04 -5.40
CA ALA A 68 -0.72 -7.01 -4.87
C ALA A 68 -2.08 -6.39 -4.47
N GLY A 69 -2.24 -5.07 -4.55
CA GLY A 69 -3.49 -4.38 -4.22
C GLY A 69 -3.75 -4.18 -2.72
N TYR A 70 -2.72 -4.20 -1.88
CA TYR A 70 -2.83 -4.05 -0.41
C TYR A 70 -2.15 -2.78 0.12
N ALA A 71 -1.58 -1.97 -0.75
CA ALA A 71 -1.09 -0.63 -0.48
C ALA A 71 -1.36 0.26 -1.70
N PHE A 72 -1.19 1.58 -1.53
CA PHE A 72 -1.49 2.57 -2.57
C PHE A 72 -0.34 3.57 -2.67
N ALA A 73 -0.11 4.09 -3.87
CA ALA A 73 0.89 5.11 -4.11
C ALA A 73 0.50 6.40 -3.39
N ALA A 74 1.46 7.01 -2.71
CA ALA A 74 1.24 8.29 -2.06
C ALA A 74 1.26 9.44 -3.09
N THR A 75 0.49 10.48 -2.80
CA THR A 75 0.54 11.74 -3.54
C THR A 75 1.10 12.88 -2.69
N ASP A 76 1.66 13.88 -3.34
CA ASP A 76 1.93 15.18 -2.72
C ASP A 76 0.63 15.96 -2.45
N ALA A 77 0.75 17.14 -1.85
CA ALA A 77 -0.38 18.02 -1.56
C ALA A 77 -1.11 18.54 -2.82
N LYS A 78 -0.50 18.42 -4.00
CA LYS A 78 -1.09 18.81 -5.29
C LYS A 78 -1.75 17.62 -6.00
N GLY A 79 -1.69 16.42 -5.43
CA GLY A 79 -2.23 15.19 -6.02
C GLY A 79 -1.27 14.49 -7.00
N ASN A 80 -0.01 14.93 -7.12
CA ASN A 80 0.96 14.24 -7.96
C ASN A 80 1.53 13.02 -7.24
N ALA A 81 1.73 11.92 -7.95
CA ALA A 81 2.36 10.74 -7.36
C ALA A 81 3.80 11.07 -6.90
N VAL A 82 4.12 10.69 -5.67
CA VAL A 82 5.48 10.86 -5.10
C VAL A 82 6.48 9.92 -5.79
N SER A 83 6.01 8.75 -6.24
CA SER A 83 6.82 7.77 -6.97
C SER A 83 6.05 7.28 -8.19
N ALA A 84 6.61 7.53 -9.39
CA ALA A 84 6.03 7.06 -10.65
C ALA A 84 5.97 5.53 -10.71
N ASN A 85 6.98 4.84 -10.17
CA ASN A 85 7.03 3.37 -10.15
C ASN A 85 5.88 2.79 -9.31
N TYR A 86 5.57 3.43 -8.18
CA TYR A 86 4.47 2.98 -7.31
C TYR A 86 3.11 3.27 -7.96
N LEU A 87 2.97 4.40 -8.65
CA LEU A 87 1.76 4.69 -9.41
C LEU A 87 1.51 3.63 -10.49
N VAL A 88 2.55 3.25 -11.25
CA VAL A 88 2.44 2.20 -12.27
C VAL A 88 2.05 0.86 -11.64
N ALA A 89 2.63 0.49 -10.49
CA ALA A 89 2.27 -0.72 -9.76
C ALA A 89 0.79 -0.72 -9.34
N GLU A 90 0.29 0.41 -8.84
CA GLU A 90 -1.09 0.55 -8.40
C GLU A 90 -2.08 0.47 -9.58
N LEU A 91 -1.77 1.14 -10.69
CA LEU A 91 -2.57 1.07 -11.90
C LEU A 91 -2.66 -0.36 -12.42
N ASN A 92 -1.56 -1.12 -12.37
CA ASN A 92 -1.55 -2.53 -12.75
C ASN A 92 -2.43 -3.38 -11.83
N ALA A 93 -2.33 -3.20 -10.50
CA ALA A 93 -3.17 -3.91 -9.54
C ALA A 93 -4.67 -3.60 -9.75
N LYS A 94 -4.99 -2.31 -10.01
CA LYS A 94 -6.35 -1.87 -10.31
C LYS A 94 -6.90 -2.52 -11.59
N MET A 95 -6.13 -2.53 -12.67
CA MET A 95 -6.54 -3.13 -13.94
C MET A 95 -6.82 -4.64 -13.82
N LYS A 96 -6.11 -5.32 -12.92
CA LYS A 96 -6.28 -6.76 -12.67
C LYS A 96 -7.32 -7.08 -11.59
N ALA A 97 -7.86 -6.06 -10.94
CA ALA A 97 -8.68 -6.21 -9.74
C ALA A 97 -7.97 -7.01 -8.63
N ASP A 98 -6.67 -6.78 -8.43
CA ASP A 98 -5.90 -7.46 -7.38
C ASP A 98 -6.21 -6.89 -5.98
N GLY A 99 -6.26 -7.77 -4.97
CA GLY A 99 -6.41 -7.39 -3.57
C GLY A 99 -7.68 -6.57 -3.31
N LEU A 100 -7.53 -5.39 -2.70
CA LEU A 100 -8.65 -4.49 -2.42
C LEU A 100 -9.36 -4.01 -3.70
N TRP A 101 -8.70 -4.03 -4.86
CA TRP A 101 -9.34 -3.63 -6.13
C TRP A 101 -10.41 -4.61 -6.63
N ALA A 102 -10.47 -5.84 -6.10
CA ALA A 102 -11.61 -6.76 -6.31
C ALA A 102 -12.84 -6.41 -5.44
N THR A 103 -12.72 -5.45 -4.53
CA THR A 103 -13.75 -5.07 -3.57
C THR A 103 -14.28 -3.67 -3.85
N THR A 104 -15.40 -3.32 -3.22
CA THR A 104 -15.86 -1.92 -3.17
C THR A 104 -15.30 -1.26 -1.91
N PHE A 105 -14.41 -0.29 -2.07
CA PHE A 105 -13.78 0.43 -0.95
C PHE A 105 -13.56 1.90 -1.30
N GLN A 106 -13.36 2.74 -0.29
CA GLN A 106 -12.95 4.13 -0.52
C GLN A 106 -11.44 4.25 -0.61
N HIS A 107 -10.95 4.84 -1.70
CA HIS A 107 -9.52 4.98 -1.91
C HIS A 107 -8.87 5.90 -0.85
N PRO A 108 -7.72 5.53 -0.24
CA PRO A 108 -7.14 6.31 0.85
C PRO A 108 -6.78 7.75 0.50
N ILE A 109 -6.36 8.04 -0.73
CA ILE A 109 -6.06 9.41 -1.16
C ILE A 109 -7.33 10.27 -1.16
N GLU A 110 -8.47 9.72 -1.57
CA GLU A 110 -9.74 10.45 -1.56
C GLU A 110 -10.17 10.81 -0.13
N LEU A 111 -9.92 9.93 0.83
CA LEU A 111 -10.15 10.20 2.26
C LEU A 111 -9.24 11.31 2.79
N LEU A 112 -7.97 11.30 2.39
CA LEU A 112 -6.97 12.27 2.85
C LEU A 112 -7.23 13.67 2.27
N LEU A 113 -7.51 13.76 0.97
CA LEU A 113 -7.81 15.03 0.32
C LEU A 113 -9.09 15.68 0.86
N ARG A 114 -10.11 14.88 1.20
CA ARG A 114 -11.34 15.39 1.85
C ARG A 114 -11.11 15.95 3.26
N ARG A 115 -10.04 15.56 3.95
CA ARG A 115 -9.71 16.07 5.29
C ARG A 115 -8.79 17.29 5.25
N ALA A 116 -8.17 17.57 4.11
CA ALA A 116 -7.23 18.67 3.93
C ALA A 116 -7.91 19.96 3.41
N GLY A 117 -9.16 19.88 2.95
CA GLY A 117 -10.02 21.02 2.62
C GLY A 117 -11.02 21.31 3.73
#